data_AF-A0A7M1TC68-F1
#
_entry.id   AF-A0A7M1TC68-F1
#
_cell.length_a   1.000
_cell.length_b   1.000
_cell.length_c   1.000
_cell.angle_alpha   90.00
_cell.angle_beta   90.00
_cell.angle_gamma   90.00
#
_symmetry.space_group_name_H-M   'P 1'
#
loop_
_entity.id
_entity.type
_entity.pdbx_description
1 polymer ?
#
loop_
_entity_poly.entity_id
_entity_poly.type
_entity_poly.pdbx_seq_one_letter_code
_entity_poly.pdbx_strand_id
1 'polypeptide(L)' 'MRVDGEYYEVKRPRNLTINAISQNIRKASHQASNVIIILSHLMDRQELERIAKGRFKTEPNLRKIMFYYQGEIIEFKK' A
#
# COMPACT_ATOMS: atom_id res chain seq x y z
N MET A 1 5.37 -9.95 -7.35
CA MET A 1 6.32 -9.40 -8.36
C MET A 1 7.69 -9.24 -7.70
N ARG A 2 8.78 -9.53 -8.41
CA ARG A 2 10.14 -9.22 -7.94
C ARG A 2 10.67 -8.00 -8.70
N VAL A 3 11.15 -6.99 -7.98
CA VAL A 3 11.82 -5.81 -8.54
C VAL A 3 13.06 -5.60 -7.70
N ASP A 4 14.24 -5.57 -8.35
CA ASP A 4 15.53 -5.36 -7.68
C ASP A 4 15.79 -6.31 -6.49
N GLY A 5 15.32 -7.56 -6.60
CA GLY A 5 15.46 -8.57 -5.55
C GLY A 5 14.42 -8.46 -4.41
N GLU A 6 13.62 -7.40 -4.36
CA GLU A 6 12.56 -7.22 -3.39
C GLU A 6 11.23 -7.83 -3.89
N TYR A 7 10.52 -8.52 -3.00
CA TYR A 7 9.18 -9.02 -3.28
C TYR A 7 8.14 -7.95 -3.01
N TYR A 8 7.32 -7.68 -4.01
CA TYR A 8 6.17 -6.79 -3.95
C TYR A 8 4.88 -7.56 -4.19
N GLU A 9 3.89 -7.28 -3.36
CA GLU A 9 2.51 -7.70 -3.59
C GLU A 9 1.69 -6.51 -4.10
N VAL A 10 1.02 -6.69 -5.24
CA VAL A 10 0.27 -5.63 -5.91
C VAL A 10 -1.23 -5.87 -5.74
N LYS A 11 -1.96 -4.86 -5.25
CA LYS A 11 -3.43 -4.90 -5.16
C LYS A 11 -4.06 -3.73 -5.90
N ARG A 12 -5.21 -3.98 -6.50
CA ARG A 12 -6.08 -2.97 -7.12
C ARG A 12 -7.45 -3.02 -6.43
N PRO A 13 -7.69 -2.20 -5.40
CA PRO A 13 -8.97 -2.17 -4.71
C PRO A 13 -10.11 -1.80 -5.68
N ARG A 14 -11.27 -2.43 -5.53
CA ARG A 14 -12.48 -2.07 -6.31
C ARG A 14 -13.12 -0.76 -5.83
N ASN A 15 -12.90 -0.42 -4.56
CA ASN A 15 -13.37 0.80 -3.92
C ASN A 15 -12.20 1.43 -3.15
N LEU A 16 -12.08 2.75 -3.17
CA LEU A 16 -11.00 3.51 -2.54
C LEU A 16 -11.39 4.12 -1.18
N THR A 17 -12.34 3.51 -0.47
CA THR A 17 -12.53 3.87 0.94
C THR A 17 -11.30 3.53 1.76
N ILE A 18 -11.04 4.32 2.80
CA ILE A 18 -9.95 4.11 3.77
C ILE A 18 -9.93 2.65 4.26
N ASN A 19 -11.11 2.11 4.60
CA ASN A 19 -11.25 0.73 5.06
C ASN A 19 -10.88 -0.30 3.98
N ALA A 20 -11.34 -0.13 2.74
CA ALA A 20 -11.05 -1.05 1.66
C ALA A 20 -9.55 -1.07 1.33
N ILE A 21 -8.91 0.10 1.27
CA ILE A 21 -7.47 0.22 1.05
C ILE A 21 -6.69 -0.43 2.19
N SER A 22 -7.05 -0.10 3.43
CA SER A 22 -6.42 -0.66 4.63
C SER A 22 -6.50 -2.19 4.67
N GLN A 23 -7.65 -2.77 4.30
CA GLN A 23 -7.83 -4.23 4.20
C GLN A 23 -7.02 -4.87 3.07
N ASN A 24 -6.89 -4.19 1.92
CA ASN A 24 -6.04 -4.68 0.83
C ASN A 24 -4.57 -4.69 1.25
N ILE A 25 -4.09 -3.66 1.94
CA ILE A 25 -2.73 -3.60 2.48
C ILE A 25 -2.49 -4.74 3.45
N ARG A 26 -3.41 -4.98 4.40
CA ARG A 26 -3.30 -6.10 5.36
C ARG A 26 -3.24 -7.47 4.65
N LYS A 27 -4.08 -7.69 3.65
CA LYS A 27 -4.05 -8.96 2.89
C LYS A 27 -2.74 -9.11 2.11
N ALA A 28 -2.22 -8.01 1.57
CA ALA A 28 -0.97 -8.01 0.83
C ALA A 28 0.27 -8.18 1.73
N SER A 29 0.26 -7.61 2.94
CA SER A 29 1.37 -7.72 3.91
C SER A 29 1.62 -9.14 4.38
N HIS A 30 0.62 -10.02 4.29
CA HIS A 30 0.77 -11.45 4.57
C HIS A 30 1.56 -12.19 3.47
N GLN A 31 1.63 -11.64 2.26
CA GLN A 31 2.27 -12.26 1.10
C GLN A 31 3.66 -11.67 0.83
N ALA A 32 3.85 -10.37 1.09
CA ALA A 32 5.12 -9.68 0.88
C ALA A 32 5.33 -8.57 1.90
N SER A 33 6.59 -8.27 2.19
CA SER A 33 6.96 -7.14 3.05
C SER A 33 6.76 -5.78 2.39
N ASN A 34 6.64 -5.75 1.05
CA ASN A 34 6.42 -4.53 0.29
C ASN A 34 5.09 -4.62 -0.47
N VAL A 35 4.30 -3.56 -0.43
CA VAL A 35 2.95 -3.55 -1.01
C VAL A 35 2.80 -2.38 -1.98
N ILE A 36 2.18 -2.64 -3.13
CA ILE A 36 1.76 -1.60 -4.08
C ILE A 36 0.24 -1.60 -4.16
N ILE A 37 -0.39 -0.46 -3.93
CA ILE A 37 -1.83 -0.25 -4.09
C ILE A 37 -2.06 0.63 -5.33
N ILE A 38 -2.73 0.08 -6.33
CA ILE A 38 -3.15 0.80 -7.54
C ILE A 38 -4.46 1.52 -7.26
N LEU A 39 -4.44 2.84 -7.30
CA LEU A 39 -5.59 3.72 -7.10
C LEU A 39 -6.32 3.99 -8.42
N SER A 40 -7.64 4.14 -8.37
CA SER A 40 -8.46 4.52 -9.54
C SER A 40 -8.71 6.03 -9.69
N HIS A 41 -8.44 6.82 -8.64
CA HIS A 41 -8.44 8.28 -8.63
C HIS A 41 -7.40 8.79 -7.63
N LEU A 42 -7.03 10.07 -7.76
CA LEU A 42 -6.11 10.71 -6.84
C LEU A 42 -6.73 10.80 -5.44
N MET A 43 -5.97 10.40 -4.43
CA MET A 43 -6.34 10.53 -3.02
C MET A 43 -5.41 11.49 -2.31
N ASP A 44 -5.89 12.10 -1.23
CA ASP A 44 -5.09 13.01 -0.42
C ASP A 44 -3.90 12.28 0.22
N ARG A 45 -2.72 12.90 0.14
CA ARG A 45 -1.48 12.30 0.65
C ARG A 45 -1.52 12.09 2.16
N GLN A 46 -2.14 12.99 2.93
CA GLN A 46 -2.23 12.84 4.39
C GLN A 46 -3.14 11.67 4.78
N GLU A 47 -4.21 11.43 4.02
CA GLU A 47 -5.05 10.24 4.22
C GLU A 47 -4.28 8.95 3.95
N LEU A 48 -3.54 8.89 2.83
CA LEU A 48 -2.71 7.74 2.49
C LEU A 48 -1.62 7.50 3.55
N GLU A 49 -1.00 8.57 4.06
CA GLU A 49 -0.01 8.50 5.13
C GLU A 49 -0.63 7.97 6.43
N ARG A 50 -1.84 8.40 6.78
CA ARG A 50 -2.57 7.92 7.96
C ARG A 50 -2.83 6.42 7.88
N ILE A 51 -3.26 5.94 6.71
CA ILE A 51 -3.47 4.51 6.46
C ILE A 51 -2.14 3.74 6.58
N ALA A 52 -1.08 4.24 5.95
CA ALA A 52 0.24 3.61 5.96
C ALA A 52 0.79 3.49 7.38
N LYS A 53 0.80 4.59 8.15
CA LYS A 53 1.22 4.60 9.56
C LYS A 53 0.42 3.63 10.42
N GLY A 54 -0.90 3.57 10.24
CA GLY A 54 -1.76 2.61 10.94
C GLY A 54 -1.39 1.16 10.65
N ARG A 55 -1.04 0.84 9.40
CA ARG A 55 -0.62 -0.51 8.99
C ARG A 55 0.79 -0.84 9.47
N PHE A 56 1.76 0.07 9.39
CA PHE A 56 3.11 -0.20 9.90
C PHE A 56 3.16 -0.52 11.40
N LYS A 57 2.24 0.06 12.19
CA LYS A 57 2.07 -0.24 13.62
C LYS A 57 1.48 -1.63 13.87
N THR A 58 0.59 -2.10 12.99
CA THR A 58 -0.19 -3.35 13.19
C THR A 58 0.39 -4.55 12.44
N GLU A 59 1.17 -4.31 11.39
CA GLU A 59 1.75 -5.33 10.51
C GLU A 59 3.28 -5.32 10.67
N PRO A 60 3.89 -6.17 11.52
CA PRO A 60 5.32 -6.09 11.83
C PRO A 60 6.22 -6.33 10.62
N ASN A 61 5.78 -7.20 9.71
CA ASN A 61 6.53 -7.60 8.51
C ASN A 61 6.41 -6.61 7.34
N LEU A 62 5.51 -5.63 7.43
CA LEU A 62 5.30 -4.63 6.40
C LEU A 62 6.38 -3.55 6.49
N ARG A 63 7.19 -3.42 5.45
CA ARG A 63 8.34 -2.50 5.35
C ARG A 63 8.04 -1.29 4.48
N LYS A 64 7.29 -1.47 3.39
CA LYS A 64 7.07 -0.44 2.37
C LYS A 64 5.65 -0.51 1.82
N ILE A 65 5.01 0.63 1.65
CA ILE A 65 3.72 0.78 0.96
C ILE A 65 3.88 1.85 -0.10
N MET A 66 3.53 1.52 -1.34
CA MET A 66 3.52 2.44 -2.47
C MET A 66 2.08 2.57 -2.99
N PHE A 67 1.61 3.79 -3.17
CA PHE A 67 0.35 4.09 -3.84
C PHE A 67 0.66 4.58 -5.24
N TYR A 68 0.07 3.94 -6.25
CA TYR A 68 0.26 4.29 -7.65
C TYR A 68 -1.02 4.85 -8.25
N TYR A 69 -0.91 5.99 -8.93
CA TYR A 69 -1.99 6.61 -9.70
C TYR A 69 -1.43 7.28 -10.96
N GLN A 70 -1.85 6.82 -12.15
CA GLN A 70 -1.54 7.45 -13.45
C GLN A 70 -0.06 7.84 -13.68
N GLY A 71 0.89 7.02 -13.22
CA GLY A 71 2.33 7.29 -13.38
C GLY A 71 2.97 7.95 -12.16
N GLU A 72 2.18 8.46 -11.23
CA GLU A 72 2.66 8.98 -9.95
C GLU A 72 2.73 7.87 -8.89
N ILE A 73 3.76 7.95 -8.05
CA ILE A 73 3.99 7.03 -6.94
C ILE A 73 4.15 7.84 -5.66
N ILE A 74 3.33 7.53 -4.66
CA ILE A 74 3.48 8.03 -3.30
C ILE A 74 3.98 6.88 -2.44
N GLU A 75 5.20 7.00 -1.93
CA GLU A 75 5.86 5.95 -1.15
C GLU A 75 5.91 6.30 0.34
N PHE A 76 5.64 5.29 1.17
CA PHE A 76 5.87 5.33 2.61
C PHE A 76 6.70 4.11 3.03
N LYS A 77 7.69 4.34 3.89
CA LYS A 77 8.53 3.31 4.50
C LYS A 77 8.33 3.30 6.01
N LYS A 78 8.45 2.11 6.60
CA LYS A 78 8.47 1.93 8.04
C LYS A 78 9.78 2.43 8.65
#